data_AF-F4P3P1-F1
#
_entry.id   AF-F4P3P1-F1
#
_cell.length_a   1.000
_cell.length_b   1.000
_cell.length_c   1.000
_cell.angle_alpha   90.00
_cell.angle_beta   90.00
_cell.angle_gamma   90.00
#
_symmetry.space_group_name_H-M   'P 1'
#
loop_
_entity.id
_entity.type
_entity.pdbx_description
1 polymer ?
#
loop_
_entity_poly.entity_id
_entity_poly.type
_entity_poly.pdbx_seq_one_letter_code
_entity_poly.pdbx_strand_id
1 'polypeptide(L)'
;KHKKQFEKEVRGLMYGFGDVPNPLPESVELMDELLVWFIHDLCETAQRKATGKLKTSDYLGALAKDSKKLARAHELLKLDKELKTARAAFD
;
A
#
# COMPACT_ATOMS: atom_id res chain seq x y z
N LYS A 1 -11.55 1.71 -21.03
CA LYS A 1 -11.84 2.61 -19.89
C LYS A 1 -11.28 1.94 -18.64
N HIS A 2 -10.35 2.58 -17.95
CA HIS A 2 -9.89 2.11 -16.65
C HIS A 2 -11.07 2.05 -15.69
N LYS A 3 -11.20 0.96 -14.94
CA LYS A 3 -12.24 0.85 -13.92
C LYS A 3 -11.71 1.55 -12.68
N LYS A 4 -12.35 2.66 -12.30
CA LYS A 4 -11.98 3.44 -11.11
C LYS A 4 -12.19 2.61 -9.85
N GLN A 5 -11.12 2.00 -9.35
CA GLN A 5 -11.20 0.98 -8.30
C GLN A 5 -11.03 1.58 -6.91
N PHE A 6 -10.24 2.65 -6.79
CA PHE A 6 -9.90 3.30 -5.53
C PHE A 6 -10.17 4.80 -5.53
N GLU A 7 -11.10 5.30 -6.37
CA GLU A 7 -11.33 6.75 -6.54
C GLU A 7 -11.58 7.48 -5.20
N LYS A 8 -12.39 6.88 -4.33
CA LYS A 8 -12.73 7.47 -3.02
C LYS A 8 -11.52 7.52 -2.11
N GLU A 9 -10.77 6.43 -2.04
CA GLU A 9 -9.58 6.29 -1.19
C GLU A 9 -8.45 7.21 -1.68
N VAL A 10 -8.23 7.25 -2.99
CA VAL A 10 -7.22 8.10 -3.64
C VAL A 10 -7.53 9.57 -3.37
N ARG A 11 -8.79 10.01 -3.50
CA ARG A 11 -9.19 11.39 -3.17
C ARG A 11 -8.86 11.75 -1.71
N GLY A 12 -9.17 10.84 -0.78
CA GLY A 12 -8.84 11.02 0.63
C GLY A 12 -7.33 11.09 0.89
N LEU A 13 -6.55 10.23 0.23
CA LEU A 13 -5.09 10.24 0.32
C LEU A 13 -4.49 11.53 -0.26
N MET A 14 -4.94 11.98 -1.43
CA MET A 14 -4.47 13.22 -2.05
C MET A 14 -4.63 14.40 -1.08
N TYR A 15 -5.82 14.56 -0.49
CA TYR A 15 -6.05 15.57 0.54
C TYR A 15 -5.16 15.38 1.78
N GLY A 16 -5.03 14.14 2.27
CA GLY A 16 -4.17 13.80 3.41
C GLY A 16 -2.68 14.08 3.18
N PHE A 17 -2.23 14.11 1.92
CA PHE A 17 -0.88 14.51 1.51
C PHE A 17 -0.76 16.00 1.15
N GLY A 18 -1.81 16.79 1.35
CA GLY A 18 -1.79 18.24 1.22
C GLY A 18 -2.40 18.82 -0.05
N ASP A 19 -3.11 18.01 -0.85
CA ASP A 19 -3.88 18.50 -1.99
C ASP A 19 -5.20 19.19 -1.56
N VAL A 20 -5.93 19.76 -2.50
CA VAL A 20 -7.23 20.41 -2.26
C VAL A 20 -8.33 19.40 -1.89
N PRO A 21 -9.39 19.79 -1.16
CA PRO A 21 -10.48 18.89 -0.77
C PRO A 21 -11.22 18.23 -1.95
N ASN A 22 -11.29 18.92 -3.08
CA ASN A 22 -11.92 18.45 -4.31
C ASN A 22 -10.92 18.51 -5.48
N PRO A 23 -10.00 17.53 -5.61
CA PRO A 23 -9.07 17.48 -6.72
C PRO A 23 -9.79 17.26 -8.05
N LEU A 24 -9.12 17.65 -9.14
CA LEU A 24 -9.61 17.45 -10.50
C LEU A 24 -9.90 15.96 -10.76
N PRO A 25 -11.05 15.60 -11.36
CA PRO A 25 -11.40 14.21 -11.66
C PRO A 25 -10.32 13.45 -12.45
N GLU A 26 -9.66 14.13 -13.38
CA GLU A 26 -8.59 13.58 -14.22
C GLU A 26 -7.33 13.27 -13.40
N SER A 27 -7.00 14.10 -12.41
CA SER A 27 -5.88 13.83 -11.50
C SER A 27 -6.17 12.63 -10.61
N VAL A 28 -7.40 12.51 -10.10
CA VAL A 28 -7.81 11.34 -9.30
C VAL A 28 -7.75 10.06 -10.15
N GLU A 29 -8.21 10.13 -11.39
CA GLU A 29 -8.16 8.99 -12.33
C GLU A 29 -6.74 8.55 -12.63
N LEU A 30 -5.83 9.49 -12.91
CA LEU A 30 -4.41 9.18 -13.11
C LEU A 30 -3.77 8.57 -11.85
N MET A 31 -4.08 9.12 -10.66
CA MET A 31 -3.54 8.60 -9.41
C MET A 31 -4.04 7.19 -9.09
N ASP A 32 -5.30 6.88 -9.42
CA ASP A 32 -5.87 5.52 -9.32
C ASP A 32 -5.15 4.54 -10.26
N GLU A 33 -4.89 4.94 -11.50
CA GLU A 33 -4.11 4.14 -12.47
C GLU A 33 -2.68 3.88 -11.97
N LEU A 34 -1.98 4.92 -11.51
CA LEU A 34 -0.63 4.80 -10.97
C LEU A 34 -0.57 3.91 -9.72
N LEU A 35 -1.60 3.97 -8.86
CA LEU A 35 -1.71 3.11 -7.69
C LEU A 35 -1.84 1.64 -8.11
N VAL A 36 -2.71 1.33 -9.07
CA VAL A 36 -2.89 -0.03 -9.59
C VAL A 36 -1.57 -0.54 -10.19
N TRP A 37 -0.88 0.28 -10.98
CA TRP A 37 0.41 -0.09 -11.56
C TRP A 37 1.47 -0.35 -10.50
N PHE A 38 1.55 0.49 -9.47
CA PHE A 38 2.47 0.29 -8.35
C PHE A 38 2.20 -1.02 -7.62
N ILE A 39 0.93 -1.34 -7.33
CA ILE A 39 0.56 -2.60 -6.68
C ILE A 39 0.94 -3.79 -7.56
N HIS A 40 0.68 -3.70 -8.87
CA HIS A 40 1.04 -4.76 -9.81
C HIS A 40 2.56 -5.01 -9.84
N ASP A 41 3.36 -3.97 -10.02
CA ASP A 41 4.83 -4.05 -10.05
C ASP A 41 5.41 -4.61 -8.73
N LEU A 42 4.87 -4.18 -7.60
CA LEU A 42 5.27 -4.69 -6.28
C LEU A 42 4.94 -6.19 -6.14
N CYS A 43 3.73 -6.61 -6.51
CA CYS A 43 3.32 -8.01 -6.46
C CYS A 43 4.14 -8.88 -7.41
N GLU A 44 4.42 -8.40 -8.63
CA GLU A 44 5.24 -9.11 -9.59
C GLU A 44 6.68 -9.27 -9.09
N THR A 45 7.26 -8.20 -8.53
CA THR A 45 8.61 -8.23 -7.94
C THR A 45 8.69 -9.20 -6.77
N ALA A 46 7.67 -9.23 -5.90
CA ALA A 46 7.59 -10.19 -4.80
C ALA A 46 7.46 -11.63 -5.32
N GLN A 47 6.59 -11.86 -6.31
CA GLN A 47 6.33 -13.18 -6.89
C GLN A 47 7.57 -13.77 -7.56
N ARG A 48 8.39 -12.94 -8.24
CA ARG A 48 9.65 -13.40 -8.86
C ARG A 48 10.69 -13.87 -7.85
N LYS A 49 10.64 -13.37 -6.61
CA LYS A 49 11.57 -13.74 -5.52
C LYS A 49 11.03 -14.87 -4.65
N ALA A 50 9.72 -15.11 -4.66
CA ALA A 50 9.09 -16.13 -3.85
C ALA A 50 9.41 -17.54 -4.38
N THR A 51 9.82 -18.44 -3.49
CA THR A 51 10.10 -19.86 -3.81
C THR A 51 8.87 -20.76 -3.59
N GLY A 52 7.67 -20.18 -3.57
CA GLY A 52 6.42 -20.86 -3.24
C GLY A 52 5.26 -19.88 -3.03
N LYS A 53 4.36 -20.19 -2.08
CA LYS A 53 3.27 -19.28 -1.71
C LYS A 53 3.84 -17.96 -1.19
N LEU A 54 3.34 -16.84 -1.71
CA LEU A 54 3.71 -15.49 -1.29
C LEU A 54 3.54 -15.28 0.21
N LYS A 55 4.56 -14.69 0.83
CA LYS A 55 4.62 -14.31 2.25
C LYS A 55 4.93 -12.83 2.38
N THR A 56 4.64 -12.27 3.55
CA THR A 56 4.97 -10.87 3.88
C THR A 56 6.45 -10.55 3.67
N SER A 57 7.35 -11.49 3.95
CA SER A 57 8.79 -11.34 3.72
C SER A 57 9.15 -11.08 2.25
N ASP A 58 8.38 -11.62 1.31
CA ASP A 58 8.64 -11.45 -0.13
C ASP A 58 8.35 -10.02 -0.57
N TYR A 59 7.25 -9.43 -0.06
CA TYR A 59 6.92 -8.02 -0.26
C TYR A 59 7.94 -7.08 0.39
N LEU A 60 8.40 -7.39 1.60
CA LEU A 60 9.48 -6.62 2.25
C LEU A 60 10.78 -6.71 1.42
N GLY A 61 11.10 -7.89 0.89
CA GLY A 61 12.23 -8.09 -0.02
C GLY A 61 12.08 -7.35 -1.35
N ALA A 62 10.86 -7.15 -1.84
CA ALA A 62 10.57 -6.31 -3.01
C ALA A 62 10.86 -4.82 -2.73
N LEU A 63 10.61 -4.36 -1.50
CA LEU A 63 10.88 -3.00 -1.03
C LEU A 63 12.34 -2.74 -0.59
N ALA A 64 13.22 -3.75 -0.66
CA ALA A 64 14.57 -3.66 -0.09
C ALA A 64 15.43 -2.49 -0.59
N LYS A 65 15.16 -1.97 -1.79
CA LYS A 65 15.88 -0.82 -2.37
C LYS A 65 15.38 0.54 -1.87
N ASP A 66 14.20 0.59 -1.24
CA ASP A 66 13.60 1.82 -0.69
C ASP A 66 13.57 1.72 0.84
N SER A 67 14.66 2.16 1.48
CA SER A 67 14.84 2.06 2.93
C SER A 67 13.74 2.76 3.72
N LYS A 68 13.18 3.86 3.20
CA LYS A 68 12.08 4.59 3.86
C LYS A 68 10.78 3.81 3.80
N LYS A 69 10.40 3.26 2.63
CA LYS A 69 9.20 2.42 2.52
C LYS A 69 9.34 1.13 3.33
N LEU A 70 10.53 0.52 3.31
CA LEU A 70 10.81 -0.69 4.07
C LEU A 70 10.68 -0.46 5.59
N ALA A 71 11.30 0.59 6.11
CA ALA A 71 11.19 0.94 7.54
C ALA A 71 9.73 1.18 7.95
N ARG A 72 8.99 1.96 7.16
CA ARG A 72 7.57 2.20 7.40
C ARG A 72 6.75 0.90 7.38
N ALA A 73 7.01 -0.01 6.45
CA ALA A 73 6.31 -1.29 6.39
C ALA A 73 6.56 -2.13 7.66
N HIS A 74 7.79 -2.15 8.18
CA HIS A 74 8.11 -2.81 9.44
C HIS A 74 7.39 -2.19 10.64
N GLU A 75 7.36 -0.86 10.73
CA GLU A 75 6.64 -0.14 11.80
C GLU A 75 5.14 -0.48 11.79
N LEU A 76 4.50 -0.45 10.61
CA LEU A 76 3.08 -0.77 10.47
C LEU A 76 2.76 -2.23 10.85
N LEU A 77 3.61 -3.19 10.44
CA LEU A 77 3.45 -4.59 10.82
C LEU A 77 3.64 -4.82 12.31
N LYS A 78 4.55 -4.09 12.95
CA LYS A 78 4.75 -4.12 14.40
C LYS A 78 3.51 -3.59 15.12
N LEU A 79 3.00 -2.44 14.70
CA LEU A 79 1.81 -1.84 15.29
C LEU A 79 0.57 -2.74 15.14
N ASP A 80 0.36 -3.35 13.98
CA ASP A 80 -0.74 -4.31 13.75
C ASP A 80 -0.65 -5.51 14.72
N LYS A 81 0.57 -6.03 14.96
CA LYS A 81 0.80 -7.10 15.94
C LYS A 81 0.45 -6.63 17.36
N GLU A 82 0.89 -5.45 17.76
CA GLU A 82 0.60 -4.87 19.08
C GLU A 82 -0.91 -4.67 19.28
N LEU A 83 -1.62 -4.13 18.28
CA LEU A 83 -3.07 -3.94 18.33
C LEU A 83 -3.82 -5.27 18.44
N LYS A 84 -3.37 -6.31 17.72
CA LYS A 84 -3.95 -7.65 17.81
C LYS A 84 -3.75 -8.27 19.20
N THR A 85 -2.56 -8.15 19.78
CA THR A 85 -2.28 -8.62 21.14
C THR A 85 -3.10 -7.86 22.17
N ALA A 86 -3.22 -6.54 22.03
CA ALA A 86 -4.02 -5.71 22.94
C ALA A 86 -5.50 -6.12 22.91
N ARG A 87 -6.08 -6.36 21.74
CA ARG A 87 -7.49 -6.80 21.61
C ARG A 87 -7.73 -8.16 22.25
N ALA A 88 -6.83 -9.12 22.03
CA ALA A 88 -6.94 -10.46 22.59
C ALA A 88 -6.83 -10.50 24.13
N ALA A 89 -6.32 -9.45 24.78
CA ALA A 89 -6.28 -9.36 26.24
C ALA A 89 -7.64 -8.96 26.86
N PHE A 90 -8.61 -8.52 26.04
CA PHE A 90 -9.96 -8.14 26.47
C PHE A 90 -11.05 -9.13 26.02
N ASP A 91 -10.69 -10.15 25.24
CA ASP A 91 -11.52 -11.31 24.89
C ASP A 91 -11.27 -12.46 25.88
#